data_AF-A0A2E4D800-F1
#
_entry.id   AF-A0A2E4D800-F1
#
_cell.length_a   1.000
_cell.length_b   1.000
_cell.length_c   1.000
_cell.angle_alpha   90.00
_cell.angle_beta   90.00
_cell.angle_gamma   90.00
#
_symmetry.space_group_name_H-M   'P 1'
#
loop_
_entity.id
_entity.type
_entity.pdbx_description
1 polymer ?
#
loop_
_entity_poly.entity_id
_entity_poly.type
_entity_poly.pdbx_seq_one_letter_code
_entity_poly.pdbx_strand_id
1 'polypeptide(L)'
;MNSILKRIFSHFIIIANLLSCSGVEKISDSVEEIVPVDLNGKDSNIFGNKDYADAIVSQIVPQWYNVDDRFQLIGANGNISAHMFYDVLPDINSESYKVNFVVSTAQGSKRIINIDLLSGQHYTEKLLCEQNDIIGKYNEPIFEPPFTTGTIPRLLDQLGRPQKILVFGDSDYYRTNYRNNFFDVRIIGGYIEKVCQIGACPKLTDYSSRVVVLAVQTGNERYEKVRSIEDLRLVENWNEIRAFVENGFGKNNVAGTFYPAYRVGPELSALQTLTSIKQNSIYLTNKKLNQMRNSCYKLYDYVWQVVARPSKIEKQLASLKDPKERTKLYRATKKLSNRFFYQRFISAFRKFGDEYNTCAKFIYPSNILDNPRRHWFLAYYSAVHLLNDLGYTFDCRRSLWVKNPIMTDGKKSTKRAQEFQGCNARQIDMAFEFAVNYLDNLRIKNYPTYRYIDYDRHSFGTHEKLYSWVFQENKKLKCFGKNEDLVEKISTFPNDVKWVRRSSLLRSFKK
;
A
#
# COMPACT_ATOMS: atom_id res chain seq x y z
N MET A 1 -14.99 -13.70 13.45
CA MET A 1 -14.01 -14.18 12.44
C MET A 1 -14.54 -14.16 10.99
N ASN A 2 -15.84 -14.34 10.72
CA ASN A 2 -16.37 -14.44 9.34
C ASN A 2 -16.64 -13.12 8.56
N SER A 3 -16.47 -11.90 9.12
CA SER A 3 -16.84 -10.65 8.42
C SER A 3 -15.70 -9.95 7.66
N ILE A 4 -14.44 -10.17 8.05
CA ILE A 4 -13.26 -9.55 7.41
C ILE A 4 -12.85 -10.35 6.15
N LEU A 5 -12.84 -11.68 6.25
CA LEU A 5 -12.70 -12.58 5.08
C LEU A 5 -13.82 -12.37 4.06
N LYS A 6 -15.07 -12.10 4.50
CA LYS A 6 -16.17 -11.72 3.60
C LYS A 6 -15.96 -10.37 2.90
N ARG A 7 -15.27 -9.40 3.51
CA ARG A 7 -14.93 -8.11 2.85
C ARG A 7 -13.84 -8.28 1.79
N ILE A 8 -12.82 -9.09 2.06
CA ILE A 8 -11.76 -9.41 1.10
C ILE A 8 -12.32 -10.26 -0.06
N PHE A 9 -13.10 -11.30 0.24
CA PHE A 9 -13.80 -12.09 -0.80
C PHE A 9 -14.83 -11.27 -1.59
N SER A 10 -15.55 -10.33 -0.96
CA SER A 10 -16.49 -9.44 -1.67
C SER A 10 -15.79 -8.50 -2.64
N HIS A 11 -14.54 -8.08 -2.38
CA HIS A 11 -13.75 -7.31 -3.34
C HIS A 11 -13.23 -8.19 -4.50
N PHE A 12 -12.92 -9.47 -4.26
CA PHE A 12 -12.47 -10.39 -5.31
C PHE A 12 -13.60 -10.96 -6.18
N ILE A 13 -14.81 -11.16 -5.64
CA ILE A 13 -15.99 -11.57 -6.43
C ILE A 13 -16.43 -10.46 -7.42
N ILE A 14 -16.10 -9.20 -7.14
CA ILE A 14 -16.32 -8.09 -8.08
C ILE A 14 -15.41 -8.21 -9.31
N ILE A 15 -14.21 -8.78 -9.17
CA ILE A 15 -13.29 -9.05 -10.30
C ILE A 15 -13.86 -10.13 -11.24
N ALA A 16 -14.64 -11.09 -10.72
CA ALA A 16 -15.34 -12.09 -11.53
C ALA A 16 -16.59 -11.53 -12.27
N ASN A 17 -17.21 -10.47 -11.74
CA ASN A 17 -18.38 -9.82 -12.35
C ASN A 17 -18.06 -8.83 -13.48
N LEU A 18 -16.79 -8.71 -13.87
CA LEU A 18 -16.37 -8.01 -15.10
C LEU A 18 -16.90 -8.67 -16.40
N LEU A 19 -17.60 -9.81 -16.30
CA LEU A 19 -18.18 -10.57 -17.42
C LEU A 19 -19.57 -10.10 -17.90
N SER A 20 -20.17 -9.05 -17.33
CA SER A 20 -21.50 -8.57 -17.74
C SER A 20 -21.53 -7.18 -18.40
N CYS A 21 -20.38 -6.66 -18.82
CA CYS A 21 -20.37 -5.52 -19.75
C CYS A 21 -20.45 -6.05 -21.20
N SER A 22 -21.68 -6.15 -21.68
CA SER A 22 -22.01 -6.47 -23.08
C SER A 22 -21.46 -5.42 -24.04
N GLY A 23 -20.79 -5.91 -25.08
CA GLY A 23 -20.32 -5.12 -26.21
C GLY A 23 -19.12 -5.70 -26.96
N VAL A 24 -18.91 -7.01 -26.99
CA VAL A 24 -18.02 -7.69 -27.95
C VAL A 24 -18.60 -9.08 -28.25
N GLU A 25 -18.63 -9.42 -29.53
CA GLU A 25 -19.17 -10.65 -30.11
C GLU A 25 -18.52 -11.92 -29.55
N LYS A 26 -19.31 -12.99 -29.57
CA LYS A 26 -18.94 -14.36 -29.20
C LYS A 26 -17.71 -14.82 -29.98
N ILE A 27 -16.70 -15.28 -29.26
CA ILE A 27 -15.80 -16.33 -29.75
C ILE A 27 -15.94 -17.47 -28.73
N SER A 28 -16.82 -18.41 -29.05
CA SER A 28 -16.73 -19.77 -28.53
C SER A 28 -15.62 -20.51 -29.28
N ASP A 29 -15.10 -21.54 -28.64
CA ASP A 29 -14.23 -22.59 -29.19
C ASP A 29 -12.74 -22.45 -28.83
N SER A 30 -12.39 -22.98 -27.65
CA SER A 30 -11.37 -24.02 -27.47
C SER A 30 -11.10 -24.20 -25.97
N VAL A 31 -11.84 -25.13 -25.34
CA VAL A 31 -11.56 -25.66 -24.01
C VAL A 31 -11.16 -27.12 -24.19
N GLU A 32 -9.85 -27.38 -24.08
CA GLU A 32 -9.12 -28.63 -23.87
C GLU A 32 -7.65 -28.17 -23.98
N GLU A 33 -6.72 -28.32 -23.04
CA GLU A 33 -6.41 -29.42 -22.13
C GLU A 33 -5.91 -28.87 -20.76
N ILE A 34 -6.19 -29.61 -19.69
CA ILE A 34 -5.53 -29.44 -18.39
C ILE A 34 -4.22 -30.22 -18.47
N VAL A 35 -3.09 -29.53 -18.60
CA VAL A 35 -1.75 -30.13 -18.47
C VAL A 35 -1.28 -29.96 -17.01
N PRO A 36 -0.95 -31.04 -16.29
CA PRO A 36 -0.31 -30.94 -14.99
C PRO A 36 1.12 -30.38 -15.15
N VAL A 37 1.48 -29.42 -14.29
CA VAL A 37 2.82 -28.81 -14.28
C VAL A 37 3.83 -29.84 -13.80
N ASP A 38 4.71 -30.27 -14.71
CA ASP A 38 5.90 -31.06 -14.40
C ASP A 38 6.94 -30.18 -13.69
N LEU A 39 7.42 -30.64 -12.53
CA LEU A 39 8.32 -29.93 -11.61
C LEU A 39 9.72 -30.57 -11.53
N ASN A 40 10.11 -31.41 -12.49
CA ASN A 40 11.44 -32.04 -12.48
C ASN A 40 12.42 -31.40 -13.47
N GLY A 41 12.96 -30.24 -13.08
CA GLY A 41 14.20 -29.71 -13.64
C GLY A 41 15.36 -29.96 -12.66
N LYS A 42 16.08 -31.07 -12.85
CA LYS A 42 17.38 -31.32 -12.21
C LYS A 42 18.44 -30.51 -12.95
N ASP A 43 19.19 -29.67 -12.24
CA ASP A 43 20.56 -29.32 -12.62
C ASP A 43 21.44 -29.14 -11.39
N SER A 44 22.69 -29.56 -11.57
CA SER A 44 23.63 -30.07 -10.58
C SER A 44 24.51 -29.02 -9.88
N ASN A 45 24.85 -29.34 -8.63
CA ASN A 45 25.85 -28.76 -7.73
C ASN A 45 27.09 -28.10 -8.36
N ILE A 46 27.40 -26.86 -7.93
CA ILE A 46 28.78 -26.35 -7.76
C ILE A 46 28.82 -25.43 -6.52
N PHE A 47 29.65 -25.79 -5.53
CA PHE A 47 29.86 -25.04 -4.28
C PHE A 47 31.22 -24.32 -4.28
N GLY A 48 31.23 -23.06 -3.80
CA GLY A 48 32.33 -22.47 -3.02
C GLY A 48 33.49 -21.76 -3.73
N ASN A 49 33.34 -20.45 -3.98
CA ASN A 49 34.36 -19.39 -3.75
C ASN A 49 33.66 -18.03 -3.89
N LYS A 50 34.35 -16.89 -3.82
CA LYS A 50 33.82 -15.51 -3.88
C LYS A 50 32.70 -15.25 -4.92
N ASP A 51 32.67 -16.01 -6.03
CA ASP A 51 31.61 -16.00 -7.05
C ASP A 51 30.26 -16.60 -6.56
N TYR A 52 30.26 -17.36 -5.47
CA TYR A 52 29.08 -17.91 -4.78
C TYR A 52 28.28 -16.83 -4.05
N ALA A 53 28.93 -15.75 -3.61
CA ALA A 53 28.23 -14.57 -3.09
C ALA A 53 27.49 -13.85 -4.24
N ASP A 54 28.12 -13.72 -5.41
CA ASP A 54 27.49 -13.13 -6.60
C ASP A 54 26.39 -14.05 -7.20
N ALA A 55 26.47 -15.38 -7.00
CA ALA A 55 25.42 -16.32 -7.38
C ALA A 55 24.19 -16.33 -6.45
N ILE A 56 24.29 -15.76 -5.23
CA ILE A 56 23.17 -15.65 -4.27
C ILE A 56 22.42 -14.32 -4.44
N VAL A 57 23.06 -13.30 -5.03
CA VAL A 57 22.40 -12.04 -5.36
C VAL A 57 21.64 -12.18 -6.67
N SER A 58 20.34 -12.40 -6.57
CA SER A 58 19.50 -12.27 -7.76
C SER A 58 19.05 -10.82 -7.91
N GLN A 59 19.58 -10.15 -8.93
CA GLN A 59 19.15 -8.82 -9.31
C GLN A 59 17.69 -8.85 -9.78
N ILE A 60 16.90 -7.88 -9.32
CA ILE A 60 15.51 -7.74 -9.74
C ILE A 60 15.49 -7.14 -11.14
N VAL A 61 14.97 -7.90 -12.11
CA VAL A 61 14.80 -7.43 -13.49
C VAL A 61 13.52 -6.60 -13.60
N PRO A 62 13.58 -5.34 -14.08
CA PRO A 62 12.41 -4.46 -14.16
C PRO A 62 11.47 -4.88 -15.30
N GLN A 63 10.39 -5.60 -14.97
CA GLN A 63 9.40 -6.06 -15.96
C GLN A 63 8.03 -5.40 -15.75
N TRP A 64 7.70 -5.07 -14.50
CA TRP A 64 6.38 -4.58 -14.12
C TRP A 64 6.02 -3.25 -14.78
N TYR A 65 7.00 -2.35 -14.85
CA TYR A 65 6.87 -1.04 -15.48
C TYR A 65 7.37 -1.02 -16.92
N ASN A 66 7.72 -2.16 -17.52
CA ASN A 66 7.98 -2.25 -18.95
C ASN A 66 6.66 -2.32 -19.73
N VAL A 67 5.98 -1.17 -19.79
CA VAL A 67 4.64 -0.97 -20.36
C VAL A 67 4.61 0.36 -21.12
N ASP A 68 3.45 0.75 -21.65
CA ASP A 68 3.22 2.06 -22.27
C ASP A 68 3.76 3.22 -21.41
N ASP A 69 4.48 4.15 -22.05
CA ASP A 69 5.21 5.27 -21.43
C ASP A 69 4.42 6.01 -20.37
N ARG A 70 3.12 6.18 -20.58
CA ARG A 70 2.26 6.91 -19.65
C ARG A 70 1.97 6.19 -18.34
N PHE A 71 2.42 4.95 -18.15
CA PHE A 71 2.34 4.19 -16.89
C PHE A 71 3.69 3.71 -16.36
N GLN A 72 4.79 4.08 -17.01
CA GLN A 72 6.12 3.74 -16.53
C GLN A 72 6.47 4.52 -15.26
N LEU A 73 7.22 3.89 -14.36
CA LEU A 73 7.92 4.57 -13.28
C LEU A 73 9.40 4.64 -13.66
N ILE A 74 9.89 5.87 -13.87
CA ILE A 74 11.29 6.12 -14.24
C ILE A 74 12.09 6.53 -13.00
N GLY A 75 13.13 5.75 -12.71
CA GLY A 75 14.05 5.95 -11.60
C GLY A 75 14.90 7.22 -11.70
N ALA A 76 15.69 7.50 -10.67
CA ALA A 76 16.54 8.70 -10.63
C ALA A 76 17.59 8.73 -11.75
N ASN A 77 18.06 7.55 -12.17
CA ASN A 77 19.02 7.34 -13.25
C ASN A 77 18.41 7.41 -14.67
N GLY A 78 17.10 7.61 -14.80
CA GLY A 78 16.41 7.63 -16.10
C GLY A 78 15.99 6.26 -16.63
N ASN A 79 16.31 5.17 -15.92
CA ASN A 79 15.89 3.83 -16.30
C ASN A 79 14.52 3.48 -15.71
N ILE A 80 13.84 2.49 -16.29
CA ILE A 80 12.62 1.92 -15.72
C ILE A 80 12.95 1.28 -14.36
N SER A 81 12.24 1.69 -13.32
CA SER A 81 12.40 1.13 -11.98
C SER A 81 11.89 -0.31 -11.91
N ALA A 82 12.52 -1.15 -11.09
CA ALA A 82 11.99 -2.48 -10.77
C ALA A 82 10.91 -2.37 -9.69
N HIS A 83 9.85 -3.16 -9.78
CA HIS A 83 8.84 -3.25 -8.74
C HIS A 83 9.18 -4.38 -7.77
N MET A 84 9.78 -4.07 -6.63
CA MET A 84 10.37 -5.10 -5.76
C MET A 84 9.39 -6.18 -5.29
N PHE A 85 8.10 -5.83 -5.14
CA PHE A 85 7.08 -6.80 -4.72
C PHE A 85 6.45 -7.62 -5.89
N TYR A 86 6.55 -7.14 -7.13
CA TYR A 86 5.87 -7.77 -8.29
C TYR A 86 6.83 -8.37 -9.30
N ASP A 87 8.05 -7.87 -9.43
CA ASP A 87 9.04 -8.41 -10.37
C ASP A 87 9.74 -9.67 -9.85
N VAL A 88 9.60 -9.98 -8.56
CA VAL A 88 10.20 -11.15 -7.92
C VAL A 88 9.17 -12.25 -7.73
N LEU A 89 9.53 -13.49 -8.07
CA LEU A 89 8.74 -14.67 -7.72
C LEU A 89 9.03 -15.09 -6.28
N PRO A 90 8.02 -15.47 -5.48
CA PRO A 90 8.26 -15.88 -4.09
C PRO A 90 8.99 -17.21 -3.95
N ASP A 91 9.02 -18.05 -5.00
CA ASP A 91 9.69 -19.35 -5.03
C ASP A 91 9.56 -20.17 -3.73
N ILE A 92 8.31 -20.51 -3.37
CA ILE A 92 8.01 -21.21 -2.12
C ILE A 92 8.23 -22.71 -2.30
N ASN A 93 9.40 -23.20 -1.91
CA ASN A 93 9.69 -24.63 -1.90
C ASN A 93 9.28 -25.25 -0.55
N SER A 94 8.35 -26.21 -0.61
CA SER A 94 7.78 -26.83 0.60
C SER A 94 8.60 -27.98 1.16
N GLU A 95 9.49 -28.56 0.36
CA GLU A 95 10.37 -29.66 0.76
C GLU A 95 11.62 -29.11 1.45
N SER A 96 12.23 -28.09 0.83
CA SER A 96 13.42 -27.44 1.37
C SER A 96 13.13 -26.29 2.33
N TYR A 97 11.85 -25.94 2.52
CA TYR A 97 11.39 -24.77 3.28
C TYR A 97 12.03 -23.45 2.83
N LYS A 98 12.40 -23.34 1.55
CA LYS A 98 13.02 -22.14 0.99
C LYS A 98 11.97 -21.18 0.45
N VAL A 99 12.29 -19.89 0.54
CA VAL A 99 11.46 -18.81 -0.01
C VAL A 99 12.33 -17.64 -0.42
N ASN A 100 11.95 -16.95 -1.50
CA ASN A 100 12.53 -15.67 -1.86
C ASN A 100 11.93 -14.55 -1.01
N PHE A 101 12.76 -13.60 -0.60
CA PHE A 101 12.30 -12.41 0.09
C PHE A 101 13.03 -11.16 -0.40
N VAL A 102 12.33 -10.02 -0.26
CA VAL A 102 12.94 -8.71 -0.45
C VAL A 102 13.08 -8.05 0.91
N VAL A 103 14.29 -7.62 1.22
CA VAL A 103 14.62 -6.90 2.44
C VAL A 103 13.94 -5.52 2.40
N SER A 104 13.27 -5.17 3.50
CA SER A 104 12.74 -3.82 3.72
C SER A 104 13.62 -3.06 4.70
N THR A 105 13.92 -3.62 5.87
CA THR A 105 14.82 -3.01 6.87
C THR A 105 15.87 -4.01 7.32
N ALA A 106 17.15 -3.72 7.12
CA ALA A 106 18.25 -4.55 7.63
C ALA A 106 18.37 -4.47 9.16
N GLN A 107 18.88 -5.55 9.77
CA GLN A 107 19.28 -5.56 11.18
C GLN A 107 20.23 -4.40 11.52
N GLY A 108 20.09 -3.82 12.71
CA GLY A 108 20.90 -2.67 13.13
C GLY A 108 20.54 -1.35 12.44
N SER A 109 19.50 -1.32 11.61
CA SER A 109 19.06 -0.07 10.97
C SER A 109 18.47 0.88 12.01
N LYS A 110 18.86 2.16 11.97
CA LYS A 110 18.26 3.25 12.78
C LYS A 110 16.91 3.73 12.24
N ARG A 111 16.39 3.09 11.20
CA ARG A 111 15.19 3.50 10.45
C ARG A 111 14.37 2.27 10.10
N ILE A 112 13.05 2.41 10.12
CA ILE A 112 12.16 1.45 9.50
C ILE A 112 11.94 1.89 8.05
N ILE A 113 12.39 1.06 7.13
CA ILE A 113 12.19 1.19 5.70
C ILE A 113 11.17 0.14 5.27
N ASN A 114 10.24 0.53 4.42
CA ASN A 114 9.17 -0.31 3.91
C ASN A 114 9.10 -0.21 2.37
N ILE A 115 8.37 -1.12 1.74
CA ILE A 115 8.17 -1.14 0.28
C ILE A 115 6.76 -0.65 0.00
N ASP A 116 6.64 0.43 -0.77
CA ASP A 116 5.34 0.91 -1.21
C ASP A 116 4.77 -0.04 -2.27
N LEU A 117 3.56 -0.56 -2.05
CA LEU A 117 2.92 -1.51 -2.96
C LEU A 117 2.54 -0.90 -4.32
N LEU A 118 2.40 0.42 -4.41
CA LEU A 118 1.99 1.09 -5.65
C LEU A 118 3.17 1.32 -6.60
N SER A 119 4.30 1.79 -6.04
CA SER A 119 5.54 2.10 -6.77
C SER A 119 6.55 0.94 -6.77
N GLY A 120 6.42 0.01 -5.83
CA GLY A 120 7.39 -1.06 -5.58
C GLY A 120 8.73 -0.58 -5.04
N GLN A 121 8.85 0.70 -4.64
CA GLN A 121 10.10 1.28 -4.16
C GLN A 121 10.18 1.33 -2.64
N HIS A 122 11.41 1.34 -2.11
CA HIS A 122 11.64 1.57 -0.69
C HIS A 122 11.30 3.01 -0.30
N TYR A 123 10.78 3.19 0.91
CA TYR A 123 10.65 4.50 1.54
C TYR A 123 10.89 4.39 3.04
N THR A 124 11.33 5.49 3.63
CA THR A 124 11.50 5.58 5.08
C THR A 124 10.15 5.81 5.74
N GLU A 125 9.70 4.80 6.51
CA GLU A 125 8.46 4.86 7.26
C GLU A 125 8.64 5.59 8.59
N LYS A 126 9.72 5.27 9.33
CA LYS A 126 9.99 5.82 10.68
C LYS A 126 11.47 5.94 10.96
N LEU A 127 11.83 6.86 11.85
CA LEU A 127 13.14 6.88 12.50
C LEU A 127 13.04 6.24 13.87
N LEU A 128 13.90 5.27 14.14
CA LEU A 128 13.93 4.60 15.43
C LEU A 128 14.60 5.48 16.49
N CYS A 129 14.29 5.19 17.74
CA CYS A 129 14.88 5.81 18.91
C CYS A 129 14.89 4.80 20.05
N GLU A 130 15.80 5.00 21.01
CA GLU A 130 15.82 4.21 22.25
C GLU A 130 14.53 4.39 23.04
N GLN A 131 13.96 3.28 23.49
CA GLN A 131 12.73 3.23 24.26
C GLN A 131 12.71 2.04 25.23
N ASN A 132 11.92 2.17 26.30
CA ASN A 132 11.64 1.05 27.21
C ASN A 132 10.66 0.04 26.60
N ASP A 133 10.81 -1.22 27.02
CA ASP A 133 9.76 -2.21 26.88
C ASP A 133 8.55 -1.82 27.74
N ILE A 134 7.42 -1.53 27.08
CA ILE A 134 6.19 -1.18 27.81
C ILE A 134 5.57 -2.38 28.53
N ILE A 135 5.93 -3.59 28.14
CA ILE A 135 5.43 -4.83 28.74
C ILE A 135 6.30 -5.25 29.94
N GLY A 136 7.55 -4.75 30.03
CA GLY A 136 8.45 -4.96 31.16
C GLY A 136 9.06 -6.36 31.22
N LYS A 137 9.19 -7.05 30.08
CA LYS A 137 9.85 -8.37 29.99
C LYS A 137 11.31 -8.29 29.58
N TYR A 138 11.72 -7.16 29.02
CA TYR A 138 13.09 -6.88 28.63
C TYR A 138 13.54 -5.57 29.28
N ASN A 139 14.67 -5.61 29.99
CA ASN A 139 15.11 -4.51 30.85
C ASN A 139 16.05 -3.52 30.13
N GLU A 140 16.67 -3.93 29.03
CA GLU A 140 17.57 -3.07 28.27
C GLU A 140 16.80 -2.15 27.31
N PRO A 141 17.38 -1.01 26.91
CA PRO A 141 16.83 -0.16 25.87
C PRO A 141 16.57 -0.91 24.56
N ILE A 142 15.39 -0.72 23.99
CA ILE A 142 15.04 -1.19 22.65
C ILE A 142 15.34 -0.06 21.68
N PHE A 143 16.17 -0.31 20.66
CA PHE A 143 16.49 0.72 19.66
C PHE A 143 16.48 0.20 18.23
N GLU A 144 17.48 -0.58 17.85
CA GLU A 144 17.65 -1.08 16.48
C GLU A 144 17.06 -2.50 16.36
N PRO A 145 16.58 -2.91 15.16
CA PRO A 145 16.01 -4.23 14.99
C PRO A 145 17.11 -5.30 15.15
N PRO A 146 16.91 -6.33 16.00
CA PRO A 146 17.88 -7.43 16.17
C PRO A 146 17.81 -8.46 15.02
N PHE A 147 17.04 -8.18 13.97
CA PHE A 147 16.82 -9.03 12.81
C PHE A 147 16.60 -8.17 11.56
N THR A 148 16.73 -8.79 10.40
CA THR A 148 16.32 -8.18 9.13
C THR A 148 14.83 -8.39 8.92
N THR A 149 14.11 -7.35 8.51
CA THR A 149 12.70 -7.44 8.09
C THR A 149 12.60 -7.38 6.59
N GLY A 150 11.63 -8.09 6.05
CA GLY A 150 11.32 -8.04 4.64
C GLY A 150 9.91 -8.50 4.33
N THR A 151 9.68 -8.72 3.05
CA THR A 151 8.40 -9.22 2.53
C THR A 151 8.64 -10.38 1.58
N ILE A 152 7.76 -11.37 1.63
CA ILE A 152 7.70 -12.41 0.59
C ILE A 152 6.93 -11.81 -0.59
N PRO A 153 7.54 -11.70 -1.79
CA PRO A 153 6.96 -10.98 -2.91
C PRO A 153 5.68 -11.67 -3.40
N ARG A 154 4.76 -10.90 -3.97
CA ARG A 154 3.48 -11.38 -4.53
C ARG A 154 2.54 -12.11 -3.56
N LEU A 155 2.79 -12.03 -2.25
CA LEU A 155 1.91 -12.58 -1.21
C LEU A 155 1.36 -11.46 -0.34
N LEU A 156 0.04 -11.39 -0.24
CA LEU A 156 -0.64 -10.52 0.73
C LEU A 156 -1.15 -11.34 1.91
N ASP A 157 -0.88 -10.90 3.13
CA ASP A 157 -1.30 -11.51 4.38
C ASP A 157 -2.81 -11.33 4.65
N GLN A 158 -3.26 -11.83 5.80
CA GLN A 158 -4.66 -11.78 6.23
C GLN A 158 -5.19 -10.35 6.45
N LEU A 159 -4.29 -9.36 6.54
CA LEU A 159 -4.60 -7.94 6.68
C LEU A 159 -4.52 -7.21 5.33
N GLY A 160 -4.26 -7.92 4.22
CA GLY A 160 -4.10 -7.36 2.88
C GLY A 160 -2.78 -6.61 2.69
N ARG A 161 -1.76 -6.89 3.52
CA ARG A 161 -0.43 -6.27 3.46
C ARG A 161 0.59 -7.26 2.90
N PRO A 162 1.76 -6.82 2.41
CA PRO A 162 2.82 -7.74 2.02
C PRO A 162 3.14 -8.73 3.15
N GLN A 163 3.28 -10.01 2.81
CA GLN A 163 3.55 -11.08 3.77
C GLN A 163 4.89 -10.83 4.48
N LYS A 164 4.83 -10.43 5.75
CA LYS A 164 6.00 -10.07 6.56
C LYS A 164 6.84 -11.32 6.88
N ILE A 165 8.16 -11.13 6.81
CA ILE A 165 9.17 -12.12 7.20
C ILE A 165 10.27 -11.44 8.03
N LEU A 166 10.74 -12.14 9.07
CA LEU A 166 11.91 -11.79 9.86
C LEU A 166 13.03 -12.78 9.52
N VAL A 167 14.22 -12.27 9.24
CA VAL A 167 15.37 -13.04 8.79
C VAL A 167 16.56 -12.80 9.70
N PHE A 168 17.20 -13.88 10.14
CA PHE A 168 18.40 -13.88 10.97
C PHE A 168 19.64 -14.30 10.16
N GLY A 169 20.76 -13.62 10.39
CA GLY A 169 22.03 -13.81 9.68
C GLY A 169 22.33 -12.78 8.60
N ASP A 170 23.61 -12.67 8.24
CA ASP A 170 24.17 -11.88 7.13
C ASP A 170 23.66 -10.43 7.01
N SER A 171 23.55 -9.74 8.16
CA SER A 171 23.05 -8.36 8.26
C SER A 171 23.85 -7.36 7.42
N ASP A 172 25.18 -7.42 7.48
CA ASP A 172 26.07 -6.53 6.72
C ASP A 172 25.90 -6.72 5.20
N TYR A 173 25.68 -7.96 4.79
CA TYR A 173 25.46 -8.31 3.39
C TYR A 173 24.13 -7.76 2.88
N TYR A 174 23.03 -7.96 3.61
CA TYR A 174 21.74 -7.38 3.25
C TYR A 174 21.79 -5.86 3.22
N ARG A 175 22.42 -5.22 4.22
CA ARG A 175 22.53 -3.76 4.30
C ARG A 175 23.19 -3.16 3.06
N THR A 176 24.14 -3.88 2.46
CA THR A 176 24.88 -3.43 1.27
C THR A 176 24.10 -3.69 -0.02
N ASN A 177 23.39 -4.82 -0.11
CA ASN A 177 22.87 -5.32 -1.38
C ASN A 177 21.35 -5.21 -1.56
N TYR A 178 20.56 -4.81 -0.57
CA TYR A 178 19.10 -4.98 -0.65
C TYR A 178 18.34 -4.14 -1.69
N ARG A 179 18.90 -3.02 -2.17
CA ARG A 179 18.12 -2.03 -2.93
C ARG A 179 17.59 -2.55 -4.26
N ASN A 180 18.36 -3.40 -4.93
CA ASN A 180 18.05 -3.89 -6.28
C ASN A 180 17.96 -5.41 -6.35
N ASN A 181 18.00 -6.10 -5.20
CA ASN A 181 18.19 -7.54 -5.13
C ASN A 181 17.14 -8.20 -4.25
N PHE A 182 16.92 -9.49 -4.51
CA PHE A 182 16.20 -10.38 -3.62
C PHE A 182 17.11 -11.53 -3.18
N PHE A 183 16.69 -12.26 -2.15
CA PHE A 183 17.51 -13.28 -1.51
C PHE A 183 16.67 -14.52 -1.21
N ASP A 184 17.29 -15.70 -1.17
CA ASP A 184 16.67 -16.94 -0.72
C ASP A 184 16.97 -17.22 0.77
N VAL A 185 15.94 -17.61 1.51
CA VAL A 185 16.07 -17.92 2.94
C VAL A 185 15.35 -19.20 3.27
N ARG A 186 15.77 -19.84 4.36
CA ARG A 186 15.13 -21.06 4.88
C ARG A 186 14.22 -20.73 6.04
N ILE A 187 12.94 -21.07 5.90
CA ILE A 187 11.92 -20.92 6.94
C ILE A 187 12.20 -21.92 8.06
N ILE A 188 12.20 -21.43 9.29
CA ILE A 188 12.36 -22.24 10.52
C ILE A 188 11.07 -22.28 11.35
N GLY A 189 10.13 -21.38 11.06
CA GLY A 189 8.86 -21.29 11.77
C GLY A 189 8.16 -19.98 11.49
N GLY A 190 7.24 -19.63 12.38
CA GLY A 190 6.48 -18.39 12.32
C GLY A 190 5.77 -18.13 13.63
N TYR A 191 5.15 -16.96 13.75
CA TYR A 191 4.28 -16.66 14.89
C TYR A 191 3.05 -15.87 14.45
N ILE A 192 2.00 -15.93 15.27
CA ILE A 192 0.80 -15.12 15.07
C ILE A 192 1.02 -13.74 15.68
N GLU A 193 1.25 -12.73 14.86
CA GLU A 193 1.31 -11.34 15.30
C GLU A 193 -0.12 -10.81 15.49
N LYS A 194 -0.41 -10.27 16.68
CA LYS A 194 -1.66 -9.56 16.96
C LYS A 194 -1.43 -8.07 16.75
N VAL A 195 -2.27 -7.42 15.95
CA VAL A 195 -2.16 -6.01 15.56
C VAL A 195 -3.39 -5.23 16.04
N CYS A 196 -3.18 -4.27 16.93
CA CYS A 196 -4.19 -3.31 17.37
C CYS A 196 -4.21 -2.10 16.43
N GLN A 197 -5.24 -2.01 15.60
CA GLN A 197 -5.33 -0.96 14.57
C GLN A 197 -5.50 0.43 15.17
N ILE A 198 -6.31 0.61 16.22
CA ILE A 198 -6.54 1.91 16.88
C ILE A 198 -6.91 1.65 18.35
N GLY A 199 -6.53 2.55 19.24
CA GLY A 199 -6.98 2.55 20.63
C GLY A 199 -6.10 1.69 21.54
N ALA A 200 -6.65 1.32 22.70
CA ALA A 200 -5.94 0.54 23.72
C ALA A 200 -6.05 -0.98 23.54
N CYS A 201 -6.98 -1.46 22.69
CA CYS A 201 -7.31 -2.88 22.49
C CYS A 201 -7.21 -3.71 23.79
N PRO A 202 -8.11 -3.50 24.77
CA PRO A 202 -8.04 -4.19 26.05
C PRO A 202 -8.31 -5.69 25.94
N LYS A 203 -9.11 -6.14 24.95
CA LYS A 203 -9.44 -7.55 24.73
C LYS A 203 -8.65 -8.12 23.57
N LEU A 204 -8.33 -9.42 23.63
CA LEU A 204 -7.67 -10.12 22.52
C LEU A 204 -8.49 -10.11 21.22
N THR A 205 -9.82 -10.05 21.34
CA THR A 205 -10.75 -9.94 20.20
C THR A 205 -10.63 -8.61 19.45
N ASP A 206 -10.04 -7.59 20.06
CA ASP A 206 -9.88 -6.27 19.47
C ASP A 206 -8.66 -6.20 18.53
N TYR A 207 -7.80 -7.23 18.55
CA TYR A 207 -6.65 -7.35 17.68
C TYR A 207 -7.00 -8.10 16.39
N SER A 208 -6.53 -7.55 15.27
CA SER A 208 -6.42 -8.33 14.04
C SER A 208 -5.21 -9.25 14.12
N SER A 209 -5.17 -10.32 13.33
CA SER A 209 -4.08 -11.31 13.40
C SER A 209 -3.48 -11.53 12.02
N ARG A 210 -2.17 -11.76 11.98
CA ARG A 210 -1.45 -12.25 10.80
C ARG A 210 -0.36 -13.23 11.16
N VAL A 211 0.08 -14.01 10.20
CA VAL A 211 1.27 -14.84 10.32
C VAL A 211 2.49 -13.99 9.99
N VAL A 212 3.52 -14.04 10.82
CA VAL A 212 4.85 -13.52 10.51
C VAL A 212 5.80 -14.71 10.37
N VAL A 213 6.53 -14.75 9.25
CA VAL A 213 7.46 -15.83 8.94
C VAL A 213 8.78 -15.58 9.64
N LEU A 214 9.39 -16.62 10.20
CA LEU A 214 10.74 -16.61 10.74
C LEU A 214 11.63 -17.46 9.85
N ALA A 215 12.74 -16.88 9.40
CA ALA A 215 13.69 -17.55 8.53
C ALA A 215 15.14 -17.22 8.91
N VAL A 216 16.06 -18.04 8.43
CA VAL A 216 17.50 -17.83 8.56
C VAL A 216 18.15 -17.80 7.18
N GLN A 217 19.24 -17.04 7.04
CA GLN A 217 19.99 -17.01 5.80
C GLN A 217 20.60 -18.39 5.50
N THR A 218 20.49 -18.83 4.25
CA THR A 218 21.09 -20.08 3.79
C THR A 218 22.62 -19.90 3.69
N GLY A 219 23.40 -20.86 4.20
CA GLY A 219 24.86 -20.86 4.09
C GLY A 219 25.59 -20.08 5.18
N ASN A 220 24.89 -19.42 6.09
CA ASN A 220 25.51 -18.79 7.26
C ASN A 220 25.88 -19.85 8.32
N GLU A 221 27.17 -19.94 8.68
CA GLU A 221 27.71 -20.94 9.63
C GLU A 221 27.01 -20.91 10.99
N ARG A 222 26.63 -19.71 11.50
CA ARG A 222 25.95 -19.56 12.80
C ARG A 222 24.54 -20.19 12.80
N TYR A 223 23.86 -20.23 11.64
CA TYR A 223 22.47 -20.69 11.54
C TYR A 223 22.32 -22.02 10.77
N GLU A 224 23.42 -22.68 10.41
CA GLU A 224 23.39 -23.94 9.66
C GLU A 224 22.57 -25.03 10.39
N LYS A 225 22.70 -25.08 11.71
CA LYS A 225 22.00 -26.03 12.59
C LYS A 225 20.62 -25.57 13.07
N VAL A 226 20.24 -24.32 12.81
CA VAL A 226 18.97 -23.75 13.30
C VAL A 226 17.82 -24.22 12.41
N ARG A 227 17.03 -25.20 12.84
CA ARG A 227 15.92 -25.78 12.07
C ARG A 227 14.54 -25.41 12.60
N SER A 228 14.47 -24.87 13.81
CA SER A 228 13.25 -24.52 14.53
C SER A 228 13.38 -23.18 15.28
N ILE A 229 12.26 -22.72 15.86
CA ILE A 229 12.27 -21.54 16.75
C ILE A 229 13.02 -21.88 18.04
N GLU A 230 12.92 -23.11 18.52
CA GLU A 230 13.66 -23.62 19.68
C GLU A 230 15.17 -23.49 19.48
N ASP A 231 15.67 -23.91 18.31
CA ASP A 231 17.09 -23.77 17.97
C ASP A 231 17.50 -22.29 17.87
N LEU A 232 16.62 -21.44 17.34
CA LEU A 232 16.90 -20.00 17.23
C LEU A 232 17.09 -19.37 18.61
N ARG A 233 16.33 -19.78 19.63
CA ARG A 233 16.48 -19.28 21.01
C ARG A 233 17.82 -19.65 21.65
N LEU A 234 18.51 -20.67 21.14
CA LEU A 234 19.84 -21.05 21.62
C LEU A 234 20.93 -20.11 21.09
N VAL A 235 20.68 -19.45 19.96
CA VAL A 235 21.66 -18.58 19.30
C VAL A 235 21.30 -17.11 19.34
N GLU A 236 20.02 -16.74 19.57
CA GLU A 236 19.55 -15.36 19.65
C GLU A 236 18.83 -15.04 20.96
N ASN A 237 18.88 -13.76 21.35
CA ASN A 237 18.11 -13.25 22.49
C ASN A 237 16.62 -13.09 22.12
N TRP A 238 15.83 -14.13 22.37
CA TRP A 238 14.40 -14.12 22.07
C TRP A 238 13.60 -13.04 22.82
N ASN A 239 14.03 -12.68 24.03
CA ASN A 239 13.36 -11.62 24.80
C ASN A 239 13.55 -10.26 24.15
N GLU A 240 14.74 -9.96 23.64
CA GLU A 240 15.02 -8.75 22.85
C GLU A 240 14.22 -8.71 21.55
N ILE A 241 14.17 -9.84 20.81
CA ILE A 241 13.39 -9.96 19.58
C ILE A 241 11.92 -9.64 19.83
N ARG A 242 11.32 -10.27 20.85
CA ARG A 242 9.92 -10.03 21.23
C ARG A 242 9.72 -8.58 21.65
N ALA A 243 10.61 -8.05 22.49
CA ALA A 243 10.53 -6.67 22.95
C ALA A 243 10.58 -5.68 21.75
N PHE A 244 11.47 -5.90 20.78
CA PHE A 244 11.51 -5.09 19.57
C PHE A 244 10.23 -5.20 18.74
N VAL A 245 9.67 -6.40 18.54
CA VAL A 245 8.41 -6.54 17.78
C VAL A 245 7.26 -5.79 18.47
N GLU A 246 7.18 -5.84 19.79
CA GLU A 246 6.08 -5.26 20.56
C GLU A 246 6.20 -3.74 20.78
N ASN A 247 7.39 -3.17 20.57
CA ASN A 247 7.68 -1.76 20.84
C ASN A 247 8.29 -1.00 19.64
N GLY A 248 9.23 -1.60 18.92
CA GLY A 248 10.04 -1.00 17.85
C GLY A 248 9.25 -0.57 16.62
N PHE A 249 8.14 -1.25 16.29
CA PHE A 249 7.25 -0.83 15.20
C PHE A 249 6.28 0.30 15.60
N GLY A 250 6.27 0.68 16.87
CA GLY A 250 5.45 1.75 17.44
C GLY A 250 4.27 1.26 18.28
N LYS A 251 3.64 2.21 18.95
CA LYS A 251 2.60 2.02 19.97
C LYS A 251 1.39 2.91 19.67
N ASN A 252 0.22 2.52 20.14
CA ASN A 252 -0.96 3.40 20.09
C ASN A 252 -0.86 4.46 21.18
N ASN A 253 -0.98 5.74 20.83
CA ASN A 253 -1.11 6.82 21.82
C ASN A 253 -2.58 7.21 21.96
N VAL A 254 -3.16 6.99 23.15
CA VAL A 254 -4.54 7.32 23.49
C VAL A 254 -4.53 8.23 24.71
N ALA A 255 -4.95 9.48 24.52
CA ALA A 255 -4.98 10.49 25.58
C ALA A 255 -3.65 10.65 26.35
N GLY A 256 -2.51 10.55 25.65
CA GLY A 256 -1.16 10.66 26.23
C GLY A 256 -0.59 9.35 26.76
N THR A 257 -1.42 8.31 26.89
CA THR A 257 -0.98 6.98 27.33
C THR A 257 -0.64 6.10 26.15
N PHE A 258 0.52 5.44 26.21
CA PHE A 258 0.96 4.50 25.19
C PHE A 258 0.45 3.08 25.49
N TYR A 259 -0.04 2.40 24.47
CA TYR A 259 -0.52 1.02 24.52
C TYR A 259 0.19 0.17 23.45
N PRO A 260 0.46 -1.12 23.71
CA PRO A 260 1.03 -2.02 22.71
C PRO A 260 0.18 -2.05 21.44
N ALA A 261 0.81 -1.77 20.29
CA ALA A 261 0.16 -1.92 19.00
C ALA A 261 0.33 -3.33 18.42
N TYR A 262 1.40 -4.02 18.80
CA TYR A 262 1.74 -5.35 18.34
C TYR A 262 1.95 -6.27 19.53
N ARG A 263 1.59 -7.54 19.37
CA ARG A 263 1.92 -8.61 20.33
C ARG A 263 2.37 -9.86 19.60
N VAL A 264 3.38 -10.52 20.15
CA VAL A 264 3.84 -11.82 19.67
C VAL A 264 2.98 -12.92 20.30
N GLY A 265 2.10 -13.51 19.50
CA GLY A 265 1.20 -14.59 19.89
C GLY A 265 1.84 -15.98 19.79
N PRO A 266 1.02 -17.04 19.63
CA PRO A 266 1.49 -18.41 19.50
C PRO A 266 2.43 -18.61 18.31
N GLU A 267 3.38 -19.51 18.50
CA GLU A 267 4.37 -19.91 17.51
C GLU A 267 3.85 -21.07 16.65
N LEU A 268 4.42 -21.18 15.46
CA LEU A 268 4.09 -22.16 14.44
C LEU A 268 5.38 -22.84 13.98
N SER A 269 5.32 -24.15 13.77
CA SER A 269 6.42 -24.87 13.10
C SER A 269 6.60 -24.38 11.65
N ALA A 270 7.73 -24.70 11.02
CA ALA A 270 7.97 -24.36 9.61
C ALA A 270 6.85 -24.86 8.69
N LEU A 271 6.40 -26.11 8.89
CA LEU A 271 5.31 -26.72 8.13
C LEU A 271 3.96 -26.01 8.37
N GLN A 272 3.63 -25.72 9.63
CA GLN A 272 2.40 -24.99 9.98
C GLN A 272 2.41 -23.57 9.40
N THR A 273 3.57 -22.92 9.38
CA THR A 273 3.78 -21.59 8.82
C THR A 273 3.53 -21.59 7.31
N LEU A 274 4.19 -22.49 6.58
CA LEU A 274 3.98 -22.66 5.13
C LEU A 274 2.52 -22.98 4.80
N THR A 275 1.91 -23.90 5.53
CA THR A 275 0.50 -24.27 5.36
C THR A 275 -0.40 -23.05 5.59
N SER A 276 -0.14 -22.28 6.65
CA SER A 276 -0.92 -21.09 6.98
C SER A 276 -0.82 -20.01 5.92
N ILE A 277 0.36 -19.76 5.34
CA ILE A 277 0.55 -18.79 4.26
C ILE A 277 -0.17 -19.27 3.00
N LYS A 278 0.00 -20.54 2.61
CA LYS A 278 -0.68 -21.10 1.43
C LYS A 278 -2.20 -21.00 1.52
N GLN A 279 -2.78 -21.20 2.70
CA GLN A 279 -4.23 -21.22 2.90
C GLN A 279 -4.82 -19.83 3.12
N ASN A 280 -4.11 -18.93 3.80
CA ASN A 280 -4.69 -17.68 4.30
C ASN A 280 -4.14 -16.42 3.62
N SER A 281 -3.12 -16.53 2.77
CA SER A 281 -2.54 -15.41 2.03
C SER A 281 -3.07 -15.38 0.59
N ILE A 282 -3.12 -14.19 0.01
CA ILE A 282 -3.48 -14.00 -1.39
C ILE A 282 -2.21 -14.09 -2.22
N TYR A 283 -2.11 -15.12 -3.05
CA TYR A 283 -1.05 -15.25 -4.05
C TYR A 283 -1.41 -14.55 -5.36
N LEU A 284 -0.57 -13.57 -5.74
CA LEU A 284 -0.68 -12.78 -6.95
C LEU A 284 0.13 -13.44 -8.08
N THR A 285 -0.52 -14.36 -8.79
CA THR A 285 0.06 -15.00 -9.99
C THR A 285 0.27 -13.98 -11.11
N ASN A 286 1.15 -14.29 -12.08
CA ASN A 286 1.33 -13.48 -13.29
C ASN A 286 0.00 -13.15 -13.98
N LYS A 287 -0.91 -14.13 -14.09
CA LYS A 287 -2.25 -13.96 -14.66
C LYS A 287 -3.06 -12.92 -13.89
N LYS A 288 -3.11 -13.01 -12.56
CA LYS A 288 -3.85 -12.04 -11.71
C LYS A 288 -3.24 -10.65 -11.79
N LEU A 289 -1.92 -10.55 -11.71
CA LEU A 289 -1.20 -9.27 -11.81
C LEU A 289 -1.46 -8.59 -13.15
N ASN A 290 -1.35 -9.32 -14.26
CA ASN A 290 -1.64 -8.79 -15.60
C ASN A 290 -3.10 -8.36 -15.75
N GLN A 291 -4.05 -9.16 -15.25
CA GLN A 291 -5.47 -8.82 -15.28
C GLN A 291 -5.77 -7.56 -14.46
N MET A 292 -5.23 -7.46 -13.25
CA MET A 292 -5.37 -6.28 -12.39
C MET A 292 -4.78 -5.04 -13.07
N ARG A 293 -3.54 -5.13 -13.55
CA ARG A 293 -2.85 -4.03 -14.24
C ARG A 293 -3.65 -3.52 -15.44
N ASN A 294 -4.05 -4.41 -16.35
CA ASN A 294 -4.79 -4.03 -17.55
C ASN A 294 -6.16 -3.43 -17.24
N SER A 295 -6.86 -3.97 -16.25
CA SER A 295 -8.17 -3.44 -15.82
C SER A 295 -8.03 -2.06 -15.20
N CYS A 296 -7.02 -1.86 -14.35
CA CYS A 296 -6.73 -0.58 -13.73
C CYS A 296 -6.27 0.48 -14.74
N TYR A 297 -5.43 0.12 -15.71
CA TYR A 297 -5.04 1.03 -16.80
C TYR A 297 -6.23 1.50 -17.62
N LYS A 298 -7.16 0.59 -17.96
CA LYS A 298 -8.42 0.96 -18.62
C LYS A 298 -9.26 1.90 -17.75
N LEU A 299 -9.33 1.64 -16.44
CA LEU A 299 -10.07 2.50 -15.51
C LEU A 299 -9.43 3.89 -15.35
N TYR A 300 -8.10 3.98 -15.24
CA TYR A 300 -7.38 5.25 -15.18
C TYR A 300 -7.56 6.07 -16.45
N ASP A 301 -7.55 5.41 -17.60
CA ASP A 301 -7.86 6.03 -18.88
C ASP A 301 -9.29 6.54 -18.94
N TYR A 302 -10.25 5.73 -18.53
CA TYR A 302 -11.63 6.17 -18.44
C TYR A 302 -11.76 7.40 -17.53
N VAL A 303 -11.16 7.36 -16.35
CA VAL A 303 -11.17 8.48 -15.40
C VAL A 303 -10.52 9.71 -16.03
N TRP A 304 -9.37 9.58 -16.69
CA TRP A 304 -8.72 10.70 -17.35
C TRP A 304 -9.53 11.26 -18.53
N GLN A 305 -9.93 10.40 -19.46
CA GLN A 305 -10.54 10.80 -20.72
C GLN A 305 -11.99 11.25 -20.55
N VAL A 306 -12.76 10.54 -19.72
CA VAL A 306 -14.19 10.79 -19.55
C VAL A 306 -14.44 11.73 -18.37
N VAL A 307 -13.80 11.52 -17.22
CA VAL A 307 -14.07 12.35 -16.03
C VAL A 307 -13.23 13.63 -16.07
N ALA A 308 -11.92 13.50 -16.22
CA ALA A 308 -10.98 14.59 -16.01
C ALA A 308 -10.93 15.60 -17.16
N ARG A 309 -11.01 15.18 -18.43
CA ARG A 309 -10.91 16.14 -19.54
C ARG A 309 -12.14 17.06 -19.59
N PRO A 310 -11.97 18.36 -19.89
CA PRO A 310 -13.09 19.26 -20.12
C PRO A 310 -13.94 18.78 -21.29
N SER A 311 -15.25 18.73 -21.10
CA SER A 311 -16.20 18.42 -22.18
C SER A 311 -16.22 19.53 -23.25
N LYS A 312 -16.83 19.26 -24.41
CA LYS A 312 -17.03 20.29 -25.45
C LYS A 312 -17.73 21.54 -24.89
N ILE A 313 -18.71 21.36 -24.01
CA ILE A 313 -19.46 22.46 -23.39
C ILE A 313 -18.58 23.23 -22.40
N GLU A 314 -17.77 22.54 -21.59
CA GLU A 314 -16.83 23.20 -20.66
C GLU A 314 -15.77 24.01 -21.41
N LYS A 315 -15.28 23.51 -22.55
CA LYS A 315 -14.37 24.25 -23.44
C LYS A 315 -15.05 25.49 -24.03
N GLN A 316 -16.28 25.37 -24.51
CA GLN A 316 -17.06 26.51 -25.02
C GLN A 316 -17.32 27.56 -23.92
N LEU A 317 -17.70 27.14 -22.71
CA LEU A 317 -17.88 28.06 -21.59
C LEU A 317 -16.58 28.79 -21.23
N ALA A 318 -15.44 28.09 -21.27
CA ALA A 318 -14.14 28.69 -21.04
C ALA A 318 -13.78 29.73 -22.12
N SER A 319 -14.11 29.48 -23.39
CA SER A 319 -13.78 30.40 -24.49
C SER A 319 -14.66 31.65 -24.56
N LEU A 320 -15.90 31.58 -24.10
CA LEU A 320 -16.79 32.75 -24.06
C LEU A 320 -16.23 33.82 -23.13
N LYS A 321 -16.11 35.08 -23.56
CA LYS A 321 -15.66 36.18 -22.70
C LYS A 321 -16.82 36.86 -21.97
N ASP A 322 -17.99 36.96 -22.60
CA ASP A 322 -19.17 37.62 -22.03
C ASP A 322 -19.84 36.76 -20.93
N PRO A 323 -19.96 37.27 -19.68
CA PRO A 323 -20.72 36.64 -18.62
C PRO A 323 -22.18 36.29 -18.95
N LYS A 324 -22.87 37.10 -19.78
CA LYS A 324 -24.29 36.86 -20.12
C LYS A 324 -24.42 35.66 -21.03
N GLU A 325 -23.60 35.58 -22.08
CA GLU A 325 -23.53 34.42 -22.98
C GLU A 325 -23.15 33.14 -22.24
N ARG A 326 -22.15 33.21 -21.34
CA ARG A 326 -21.80 32.08 -20.47
C ARG A 326 -23.00 31.59 -19.66
N THR A 327 -23.75 32.52 -19.06
CA THR A 327 -24.92 32.21 -18.25
C THR A 327 -26.04 31.58 -19.09
N LYS A 328 -26.27 32.10 -20.31
CA LYS A 328 -27.26 31.57 -21.26
C LYS A 328 -26.90 30.12 -21.66
N LEU A 329 -25.65 29.88 -22.08
CA LEU A 329 -25.17 28.55 -22.46
C LEU A 329 -25.23 27.57 -21.27
N TYR A 330 -24.82 28.00 -20.08
CA TYR A 330 -24.90 27.17 -18.87
C TYR A 330 -26.35 26.78 -18.54
N ARG A 331 -27.30 27.74 -18.57
CA ARG A 331 -28.72 27.44 -18.30
C ARG A 331 -29.31 26.48 -19.32
N ALA A 332 -28.98 26.64 -20.60
CA ALA A 332 -29.43 25.75 -21.67
C ALA A 332 -28.89 24.32 -21.50
N THR A 333 -27.68 24.17 -20.96
CA THR A 333 -26.99 22.88 -20.86
C THR A 333 -27.09 22.22 -19.49
N LYS A 334 -27.52 22.93 -18.44
CA LYS A 334 -27.61 22.43 -17.06
C LYS A 334 -28.47 21.17 -16.90
N LYS A 335 -29.52 21.03 -17.72
CA LYS A 335 -30.42 19.86 -17.69
C LYS A 335 -29.80 18.60 -18.31
N LEU A 336 -28.71 18.74 -19.06
CA LEU A 336 -28.03 17.61 -19.67
C LEU A 336 -27.14 16.91 -18.63
N SER A 337 -27.36 15.61 -18.44
CA SER A 337 -26.55 14.80 -17.54
C SER A 337 -25.13 14.59 -18.09
N ASN A 338 -24.17 14.37 -17.19
CA ASN A 338 -22.79 14.00 -17.52
C ASN A 338 -22.01 14.99 -18.41
N ARG A 339 -22.40 16.27 -18.48
CA ARG A 339 -21.71 17.29 -19.31
C ARG A 339 -20.65 18.07 -18.54
N PHE A 340 -20.78 18.17 -17.23
CA PHE A 340 -19.83 18.88 -16.37
C PHE A 340 -19.01 17.91 -15.53
N PHE A 341 -17.78 18.31 -15.21
CA PHE A 341 -16.86 17.51 -14.39
C PHE A 341 -17.53 16.91 -13.16
N TYR A 342 -18.24 17.74 -12.37
CA TYR A 342 -18.83 17.30 -11.11
C TYR A 342 -19.87 16.18 -11.30
N GLN A 343 -20.66 16.22 -12.38
CA GLN A 343 -21.63 15.17 -12.70
C GLN A 343 -20.92 13.87 -13.10
N ARG A 344 -19.90 13.99 -13.98
CA ARG A 344 -19.10 12.84 -14.43
C ARG A 344 -18.35 12.20 -13.27
N PHE A 345 -17.81 13.02 -12.37
CA PHE A 345 -17.16 12.56 -11.14
C PHE A 345 -18.13 11.77 -10.26
N ILE A 346 -19.29 12.33 -9.92
CA ILE A 346 -20.30 11.65 -9.08
C ILE A 346 -20.73 10.33 -9.72
N SER A 347 -20.97 10.32 -11.04
CA SER A 347 -21.33 9.11 -11.77
C SER A 347 -20.23 8.05 -11.72
N ALA A 348 -18.97 8.44 -11.97
CA ALA A 348 -17.84 7.52 -11.92
C ALA A 348 -17.55 7.01 -10.51
N PHE A 349 -17.61 7.88 -9.50
CA PHE A 349 -17.38 7.53 -8.10
C PHE A 349 -18.39 6.49 -7.60
N ARG A 350 -19.66 6.63 -7.99
CA ARG A 350 -20.71 5.66 -7.65
C ARG A 350 -20.55 4.34 -8.37
N LYS A 351 -20.15 4.38 -9.65
CA LYS A 351 -20.08 3.19 -10.51
C LYS A 351 -18.80 2.37 -10.29
N PHE A 352 -17.67 3.04 -10.10
CA PHE A 352 -16.34 2.44 -10.14
C PHE A 352 -15.49 2.72 -8.90
N GLY A 353 -16.10 3.16 -7.80
CA GLY A 353 -15.34 3.61 -6.62
C GLY A 353 -14.60 2.49 -5.90
N ASP A 354 -15.16 1.28 -5.82
CA ASP A 354 -14.49 0.11 -5.22
C ASP A 354 -13.30 -0.35 -6.07
N GLU A 355 -13.50 -0.41 -7.38
CA GLU A 355 -12.48 -0.79 -8.35
C GLU A 355 -11.36 0.24 -8.37
N TYR A 356 -11.69 1.54 -8.35
CA TYR A 356 -10.70 2.60 -8.30
C TYR A 356 -9.90 2.56 -7.00
N ASN A 357 -10.54 2.36 -5.84
CA ASN A 357 -9.85 2.20 -4.56
C ASN A 357 -8.85 1.05 -4.60
N THR A 358 -9.24 -0.07 -5.21
CA THR A 358 -8.36 -1.23 -5.37
C THR A 358 -7.17 -0.86 -6.26
N CYS A 359 -7.43 -0.26 -7.43
CA CYS A 359 -6.36 0.17 -8.33
C CYS A 359 -5.39 1.13 -7.65
N ALA A 360 -5.89 2.16 -6.95
CA ALA A 360 -5.07 3.16 -6.27
C ALA A 360 -4.17 2.60 -5.16
N LYS A 361 -4.40 1.36 -4.70
CA LYS A 361 -3.56 0.66 -3.72
C LYS A 361 -2.47 -0.21 -4.34
N PHE A 362 -2.66 -0.66 -5.59
CA PHE A 362 -1.83 -1.73 -6.17
C PHE A 362 -1.23 -1.40 -7.54
N ILE A 363 -1.83 -0.53 -8.33
CA ILE A 363 -1.40 -0.27 -9.72
C ILE A 363 -1.06 1.20 -9.91
N TYR A 364 0.19 1.50 -10.27
CA TYR A 364 0.65 2.86 -10.53
C TYR A 364 -0.19 3.56 -11.63
N PRO A 365 -0.73 4.77 -11.38
CA PRO A 365 -1.80 5.34 -12.21
C PRO A 365 -1.33 6.11 -13.44
N SER A 366 -0.11 6.67 -13.41
CA SER A 366 0.41 7.50 -14.49
C SER A 366 1.87 7.87 -14.30
N ASN A 367 2.60 8.02 -15.40
CA ASN A 367 3.92 8.60 -15.44
C ASN A 367 3.84 10.14 -15.40
N ILE A 368 4.43 10.74 -14.37
CA ILE A 368 4.52 12.19 -14.22
C ILE A 368 5.28 12.87 -15.37
N LEU A 369 6.26 12.19 -15.98
CA LEU A 369 7.09 12.76 -17.05
C LEU A 369 6.35 12.79 -18.40
N ASP A 370 5.46 11.83 -18.66
CA ASP A 370 4.60 11.81 -19.85
C ASP A 370 3.52 12.90 -19.79
N ASN A 371 2.75 12.95 -18.69
CA ASN A 371 1.63 13.87 -18.57
C ASN A 371 1.43 14.38 -17.14
N PRO A 372 2.09 15.49 -16.75
CA PRO A 372 1.99 16.04 -15.40
C PRO A 372 0.55 16.39 -15.00
N ARG A 373 -0.28 16.84 -15.94
CA ARG A 373 -1.68 17.21 -15.68
C ARG A 373 -2.54 15.99 -15.35
N ARG A 374 -2.32 14.88 -16.07
CA ARG A 374 -2.97 13.59 -15.79
C ARG A 374 -2.59 13.11 -14.40
N HIS A 375 -1.29 13.13 -14.11
CA HIS A 375 -0.72 12.66 -12.88
C HIS A 375 -1.29 13.37 -11.66
N TRP A 376 -1.20 14.70 -11.62
CA TRP A 376 -1.69 15.46 -10.49
C TRP A 376 -3.22 15.38 -10.35
N PHE A 377 -3.96 15.26 -11.46
CA PHE A 377 -5.40 14.99 -11.38
C PHE A 377 -5.68 13.64 -10.70
N LEU A 378 -4.99 12.56 -11.11
CA LEU A 378 -5.17 11.23 -10.52
C LEU A 378 -4.68 11.17 -9.06
N ALA A 379 -3.67 11.95 -8.69
CA ALA A 379 -3.22 12.08 -7.31
C ALA A 379 -4.34 12.67 -6.41
N TYR A 380 -4.96 13.79 -6.82
CA TYR A 380 -6.09 14.37 -6.08
C TYR A 380 -7.33 13.46 -6.10
N TYR A 381 -7.62 12.83 -7.25
CA TYR A 381 -8.72 11.89 -7.37
C TYR A 381 -8.54 10.72 -6.39
N SER A 382 -7.32 10.20 -6.27
CA SER A 382 -6.98 9.15 -5.32
C SER A 382 -7.11 9.63 -3.87
N ALA A 383 -6.73 10.87 -3.54
CA ALA A 383 -6.90 11.42 -2.18
C ALA A 383 -8.37 11.38 -1.69
N VAL A 384 -9.32 11.72 -2.57
CA VAL A 384 -10.77 11.66 -2.27
C VAL A 384 -11.21 10.23 -1.95
N HIS A 385 -10.74 9.28 -2.74
CA HIS A 385 -11.00 7.85 -2.61
C HIS A 385 -10.36 7.23 -1.36
N LEU A 386 -9.13 7.63 -1.03
CA LEU A 386 -8.40 7.21 0.17
C LEU A 386 -9.08 7.72 1.45
N LEU A 387 -9.56 8.96 1.47
CA LEU A 387 -10.37 9.46 2.60
C LEU A 387 -11.65 8.65 2.79
N ASN A 388 -12.31 8.30 1.69
CA ASN A 388 -13.48 7.43 1.77
C ASN A 388 -13.13 6.05 2.32
N ASP A 389 -12.01 5.47 1.90
CA ASP A 389 -11.49 4.18 2.38
C ASP A 389 -11.21 4.22 3.90
N LEU A 390 -10.59 5.31 4.38
CA LEU A 390 -10.36 5.59 5.82
C LEU A 390 -11.66 5.79 6.63
N GLY A 391 -12.83 5.81 5.98
CA GLY A 391 -14.11 5.94 6.66
C GLY A 391 -14.56 7.38 6.86
N TYR A 392 -14.15 8.29 5.96
CA TYR A 392 -14.65 9.67 5.91
C TYR A 392 -15.62 9.86 4.73
N THR A 393 -16.45 10.90 4.81
CA THR A 393 -17.38 11.30 3.75
C THR A 393 -17.39 12.82 3.65
N PHE A 394 -17.71 13.35 2.48
CA PHE A 394 -17.82 14.80 2.29
C PHE A 394 -19.25 15.27 2.49
N ASP A 395 -19.47 16.13 3.49
CA ASP A 395 -20.76 16.78 3.72
C ASP A 395 -20.93 17.94 2.73
N CYS A 396 -21.76 17.74 1.70
CA CYS A 396 -22.04 18.77 0.70
C CYS A 396 -22.60 20.06 1.33
N ARG A 397 -23.45 19.99 2.36
CA ARG A 397 -24.10 21.17 2.95
C ARG A 397 -23.08 22.05 3.67
N ARG A 398 -22.20 21.42 4.45
CA ARG A 398 -21.14 22.11 5.20
C ARG A 398 -19.86 22.33 4.40
N SER A 399 -19.74 21.68 3.24
CA SER A 399 -18.55 21.70 2.37
C SER A 399 -17.26 21.28 3.07
N LEU A 400 -17.31 20.22 3.87
CA LEU A 400 -16.18 19.71 4.63
C LEU A 400 -16.21 18.18 4.77
N TRP A 401 -15.03 17.59 4.99
CA TRP A 401 -14.88 16.17 5.26
C TRP A 401 -15.23 15.85 6.73
N VAL A 402 -16.04 14.82 6.94
CA VAL A 402 -16.46 14.33 8.26
C VAL A 402 -16.26 12.83 8.39
N LYS A 403 -16.11 12.34 9.62
CA LYS A 403 -16.10 10.91 9.91
C LYS A 403 -17.45 10.30 9.51
N ASN A 404 -17.41 9.18 8.81
CA ASN A 404 -18.60 8.40 8.43
C ASN A 404 -18.77 7.24 9.43
N PRO A 405 -19.63 7.39 10.45
CA PRO A 405 -19.72 6.40 11.52
C PRO A 405 -20.16 5.03 10.99
N ILE A 406 -19.60 3.98 11.58
CA ILE A 406 -20.03 2.61 11.35
C ILE A 406 -21.24 2.36 12.25
N MET A 407 -22.36 1.96 11.66
CA MET A 407 -23.61 1.62 12.33
C MET A 407 -23.51 0.25 13.01
N THR A 408 -24.50 -0.12 13.83
CA THR A 408 -24.55 -1.40 14.55
C THR A 408 -24.52 -2.62 13.62
N ASP A 409 -24.95 -2.48 12.37
CA ASP A 409 -24.90 -3.53 11.34
C ASP A 409 -23.51 -3.66 10.66
N GLY A 410 -22.52 -2.89 11.12
CA GLY A 410 -21.16 -2.87 10.56
C GLY A 410 -21.02 -2.11 9.25
N LYS A 411 -22.07 -1.45 8.75
CA LYS A 411 -22.03 -0.63 7.53
C LYS A 411 -21.80 0.84 7.86
N LYS A 412 -21.23 1.57 6.91
CA LYS A 412 -21.09 3.03 7.01
C LYS A 412 -22.47 3.69 6.95
N SER A 413 -22.68 4.73 7.76
CA SER A 413 -23.91 5.53 7.79
C SER A 413 -24.24 6.12 6.42
N THR A 414 -23.27 6.76 5.77
CA THR A 414 -23.39 7.17 4.36
C THR A 414 -22.84 6.06 3.47
N LYS A 415 -23.71 5.47 2.64
CA LYS A 415 -23.30 4.49 1.63
C LYS A 415 -22.58 5.20 0.48
N ARG A 416 -21.61 4.55 -0.15
CA ARG A 416 -20.87 5.11 -1.30
C ARG A 416 -21.77 5.59 -2.43
N ALA A 417 -22.85 4.86 -2.73
CA ALA A 417 -23.82 5.25 -3.75
C ALA A 417 -24.52 6.60 -3.46
N GLN A 418 -24.63 6.97 -2.18
CA GLN A 418 -25.22 8.22 -1.71
C GLN A 418 -24.18 9.31 -1.50
N GLU A 419 -22.89 8.97 -1.58
CA GLU A 419 -21.82 9.93 -1.42
C GLU A 419 -21.84 10.96 -2.55
N PHE A 420 -21.57 12.22 -2.17
CA PHE A 420 -21.70 13.38 -3.04
C PHE A 420 -23.11 13.59 -3.63
N GLN A 421 -24.15 12.89 -3.15
CA GLN A 421 -25.51 13.14 -3.58
C GLN A 421 -25.93 14.56 -3.20
N GLY A 422 -26.34 15.35 -4.19
CA GLY A 422 -26.71 16.75 -3.98
C GLY A 422 -25.54 17.73 -3.95
N CYS A 423 -24.30 17.26 -4.10
CA CYS A 423 -23.16 18.15 -4.29
C CYS A 423 -23.25 18.88 -5.65
N ASN A 424 -23.10 20.20 -5.62
CA ASN A 424 -22.92 21.03 -6.82
C ASN A 424 -21.44 21.11 -7.22
N ALA A 425 -21.16 21.80 -8.34
CA ALA A 425 -19.81 21.90 -8.87
C ALA A 425 -18.79 22.50 -7.90
N ARG A 426 -19.18 23.55 -7.15
CA ARG A 426 -18.30 24.20 -6.17
C ARG A 426 -17.97 23.26 -5.01
N GLN A 427 -18.96 22.51 -4.52
CA GLN A 427 -18.78 21.54 -3.44
C GLN A 427 -17.86 20.39 -3.86
N ILE A 428 -17.95 19.90 -5.10
CA ILE A 428 -17.01 18.89 -5.61
C ILE A 428 -15.58 19.44 -5.69
N ASP A 429 -15.39 20.68 -6.19
CA ASP A 429 -14.05 21.28 -6.16
C ASP A 429 -13.49 21.40 -4.74
N MET A 430 -14.34 21.82 -3.78
CA MET A 430 -13.94 21.91 -2.37
C MET A 430 -13.60 20.53 -1.79
N ALA A 431 -14.30 19.47 -2.18
CA ALA A 431 -13.98 18.12 -1.73
C ALA A 431 -12.57 17.70 -2.16
N PHE A 432 -12.19 17.97 -3.42
CA PHE A 432 -10.86 17.68 -3.94
C PHE A 432 -9.78 18.54 -3.29
N GLU A 433 -10.02 19.85 -3.19
CA GLU A 433 -9.08 20.80 -2.59
C GLU A 433 -8.84 20.51 -1.10
N PHE A 434 -9.88 20.21 -0.35
CA PHE A 434 -9.77 19.93 1.08
C PHE A 434 -9.36 18.49 1.39
N ALA A 435 -9.38 17.57 0.44
CA ALA A 435 -9.01 16.17 0.70
C ALA A 435 -7.56 16.06 1.21
N VAL A 436 -6.63 16.72 0.54
CA VAL A 436 -5.21 16.72 0.92
C VAL A 436 -5.01 17.35 2.31
N ASN A 437 -5.60 18.52 2.55
CA ASN A 437 -5.52 19.19 3.84
C ASN A 437 -6.17 18.35 4.95
N TYR A 438 -7.20 17.57 4.64
CA TYR A 438 -7.83 16.70 5.63
C TYR A 438 -6.92 15.52 5.98
N LEU A 439 -6.25 14.89 5.00
CA LEU A 439 -5.22 13.87 5.25
C LEU A 439 -4.08 14.41 6.12
N ASP A 440 -3.66 15.65 5.90
CA ASP A 440 -2.68 16.32 6.75
C ASP A 440 -3.20 16.57 8.18
N ASN A 441 -4.45 17.00 8.32
CA ASN A 441 -5.07 17.14 9.64
C ASN A 441 -5.18 15.80 10.39
N LEU A 442 -5.41 14.68 9.67
CA LEU A 442 -5.39 13.35 10.28
C LEU A 442 -3.99 12.99 10.78
N ARG A 443 -2.94 13.30 10.00
CA ARG A 443 -1.53 13.13 10.38
C ARG A 443 -1.21 13.89 11.68
N ILE A 444 -1.52 15.19 11.73
CA ILE A 444 -1.29 16.05 12.90
C ILE A 444 -2.01 15.51 14.14
N LYS A 445 -3.21 14.97 13.96
CA LYS A 445 -4.02 14.39 15.05
C LYS A 445 -3.65 12.93 15.38
N ASN A 446 -2.61 12.37 14.77
CA ASN A 446 -2.20 10.98 14.93
C ASN A 446 -3.34 9.98 14.65
N TYR A 447 -4.07 10.19 13.56
CA TYR A 447 -4.99 9.21 12.98
C TYR A 447 -4.34 8.52 11.77
N PRO A 448 -4.76 7.29 11.45
CA PRO A 448 -4.33 6.65 10.20
C PRO A 448 -4.63 7.56 9.01
N THR A 449 -3.65 7.72 8.13
CA THR A 449 -3.70 8.68 7.02
C THR A 449 -2.88 8.17 5.84
N TYR A 450 -2.76 8.99 4.79
CA TYR A 450 -1.85 8.75 3.67
C TYR A 450 -0.97 9.98 3.47
N ARG A 451 0.28 9.76 3.09
CA ARG A 451 1.22 10.79 2.65
C ARG A 451 1.61 10.54 1.21
N TYR A 452 1.57 11.58 0.40
CA TYR A 452 2.09 11.53 -0.96
C TYR A 452 3.59 11.73 -0.95
N ILE A 453 4.32 10.80 -1.57
CA ILE A 453 5.78 10.85 -1.70
C ILE A 453 6.09 10.96 -3.19
N ASP A 454 6.66 12.08 -3.61
CA ASP A 454 7.27 12.22 -4.94
C ASP A 454 8.66 11.56 -4.94
N TYR A 455 9.53 12.04 -4.05
CA TYR A 455 10.83 11.47 -3.75
C TYR A 455 10.99 11.35 -2.24
N ASP A 456 11.61 10.26 -1.80
CA ASP A 456 12.01 10.12 -0.40
C ASP A 456 13.33 10.87 -0.12
N ARG A 457 13.35 12.18 -0.38
CA ARG A 457 14.55 13.05 -0.43
C ARG A 457 15.05 13.60 0.91
N HIS A 458 14.41 13.25 2.01
CA HIS A 458 14.77 13.75 3.34
C HIS A 458 16.20 13.30 3.70
N SER A 459 16.87 13.97 4.65
CA SER A 459 18.22 13.58 5.09
C SER A 459 18.32 12.14 5.60
N PHE A 460 17.16 11.57 5.94
CA PHE A 460 17.00 10.20 6.38
C PHE A 460 16.16 9.34 5.44
N GLY A 461 15.81 9.85 4.26
CA GLY A 461 15.09 9.12 3.24
C GLY A 461 15.96 8.10 2.49
N THR A 462 15.32 7.28 1.66
CA THR A 462 15.97 6.32 0.75
C THR A 462 16.48 6.98 -0.53
N HIS A 463 15.99 8.18 -0.83
CA HIS A 463 16.19 8.95 -2.07
C HIS A 463 15.54 8.33 -3.32
N GLU A 464 14.66 7.33 -3.15
CA GLU A 464 13.93 6.72 -4.25
C GLU A 464 12.77 7.61 -4.75
N LYS A 465 12.41 7.42 -6.03
CA LYS A 465 11.24 8.05 -6.68
C LYS A 465 10.02 7.16 -6.51
N LEU A 466 8.94 7.70 -5.94
CA LEU A 466 7.71 6.94 -5.69
C LEU A 466 6.53 7.46 -6.50
N TYR A 467 6.28 8.77 -6.40
CA TYR A 467 5.08 9.42 -6.92
C TYR A 467 3.76 8.73 -6.51
N SER A 468 3.67 8.30 -5.26
CA SER A 468 2.56 7.49 -4.73
C SER A 468 2.00 8.00 -3.40
N TRP A 469 0.75 7.64 -3.12
CA TRP A 469 0.16 7.80 -1.79
C TRP A 469 0.50 6.59 -0.93
N VAL A 470 1.30 6.81 0.11
CA VAL A 470 1.76 5.79 1.04
C VAL A 470 0.94 5.86 2.32
N PHE A 471 0.45 4.71 2.78
CA PHE A 471 -0.31 4.61 4.03
C PHE A 471 0.60 4.90 5.23
N GLN A 472 0.11 5.74 6.14
CA GLN A 472 0.79 6.04 7.40
C GLN A 472 -0.07 5.59 8.57
N GLU A 473 0.49 4.70 9.37
CA GLU A 473 -0.14 4.25 10.61
C GLU A 473 -0.09 5.31 11.70
N ASN A 474 -0.98 5.21 12.67
CA ASN A 474 -1.01 6.07 13.86
C ASN A 474 -0.13 5.57 15.02
N LYS A 475 0.93 4.81 14.73
CA LYS A 475 1.79 4.21 15.76
C LYS A 475 2.99 5.09 16.03
N LYS A 476 3.11 5.55 17.27
CA LYS A 476 4.18 6.43 17.75
C LYS A 476 5.23 5.66 18.53
N LEU A 477 6.47 6.12 18.45
CA LEU A 477 7.54 5.66 19.32
C LEU A 477 7.55 6.48 20.61
N LYS A 478 7.90 5.86 21.74
CA LYS A 478 8.04 6.54 23.04
C LYS A 478 9.52 6.65 23.37
N CYS A 479 10.19 7.63 22.75
CA CYS A 479 11.63 7.82 22.86
C CYS A 479 12.07 8.32 24.25
N PHE A 480 13.28 7.97 24.67
CA PHE A 480 13.92 8.64 25.81
C PHE A 480 14.24 10.11 25.49
N GLY A 481 13.77 11.02 26.34
CA GLY A 481 14.17 12.44 26.32
C GLY A 481 13.77 13.26 25.09
N LYS A 482 13.16 12.66 24.05
CA LYS A 482 12.72 13.34 22.82
C LYS A 482 11.22 13.20 22.63
N ASN A 483 10.53 14.32 22.41
CA ASN A 483 9.07 14.35 22.31
C ASN A 483 8.49 14.12 20.91
N GLU A 484 9.30 13.97 19.85
CA GLU A 484 8.75 13.98 18.49
C GLU A 484 9.48 13.01 17.53
N ASP A 485 8.69 12.20 16.82
CA ASP A 485 9.14 11.44 15.66
C ASP A 485 9.37 12.42 14.49
N LEU A 486 10.61 12.56 14.03
CA LEU A 486 11.00 13.55 13.02
C LEU A 486 10.29 13.32 11.66
N VAL A 487 9.81 12.11 11.39
CA VAL A 487 9.02 11.81 10.18
C VAL A 487 7.64 12.49 10.23
N GLU A 488 7.11 12.74 11.43
CA GLU A 488 5.84 13.45 11.64
C GLU A 488 5.90 14.94 11.26
N LYS A 489 7.05 15.48 10.82
CA LYS A 489 7.16 16.88 10.36
C LYS A 489 7.09 17.04 8.85
N ILE A 490 7.13 15.93 8.10
CA ILE A 490 7.11 15.97 6.63
C ILE A 490 5.72 16.26 6.11
N SER A 491 5.59 17.21 5.19
CA SER A 491 4.31 17.55 4.55
C SER A 491 3.63 16.31 3.96
N THR A 492 2.31 16.23 4.12
CA THR A 492 1.49 15.17 3.53
C THR A 492 1.46 15.21 2.00
N PHE A 493 1.70 16.38 1.39
CA PHE A 493 1.61 16.57 -0.06
C PHE A 493 2.54 17.71 -0.52
N PRO A 494 3.02 17.71 -1.78
CA PRO A 494 3.84 18.80 -2.30
C PRO A 494 3.12 20.16 -2.22
N ASN A 495 3.80 21.17 -1.66
CA ASN A 495 3.22 22.49 -1.39
C ASN A 495 3.00 23.34 -2.66
N ASP A 496 3.74 23.03 -3.72
CA ASP A 496 3.72 23.68 -5.03
C ASP A 496 2.60 23.14 -5.94
N VAL A 497 1.99 22.01 -5.59
CA VAL A 497 0.89 21.41 -6.35
C VAL A 497 -0.45 21.83 -5.74
N LYS A 498 -1.34 22.40 -6.57
CA LYS A 498 -2.67 22.87 -6.15
C LYS A 498 -3.77 22.31 -7.04
N TRP A 499 -4.94 22.05 -6.43
CA TRP A 499 -6.14 21.66 -7.17
C TRP A 499 -6.60 22.78 -8.11
N VAL A 500 -6.77 22.46 -9.39
CA VAL A 500 -7.30 23.39 -10.39
C VAL A 500 -8.82 23.34 -10.37
N ARG A 501 -9.45 24.33 -9.72
CA ARG A 501 -10.92 24.44 -9.62
C ARG A 501 -11.58 24.54 -11.01
N ARG A 502 -12.64 23.77 -11.21
CA ARG A 502 -13.38 23.67 -12.48
C ARG A 502 -14.74 24.36 -12.44
N SER A 503 -15.27 24.59 -11.24
CA SER A 503 -16.51 25.32 -10.98
C SER A 503 -16.42 26.82 -11.28
N SER A 504 -15.20 27.37 -11.41
CA SER A 504 -14.98 28.76 -11.85
C SER A 504 -15.66 29.05 -13.19
N LEU A 505 -15.69 28.06 -14.09
CA LEU A 505 -16.39 28.12 -15.38
C LEU A 505 -17.91 28.24 -15.25
N LEU A 506 -18.46 27.88 -14.08
CA LEU A 506 -19.89 27.81 -13.80
C LEU A 506 -20.37 28.92 -12.86
N ARG A 507 -19.48 29.84 -12.46
CA ARG A 507 -19.90 31.02 -11.71
C ARG A 507 -20.75 31.90 -12.62
N SER A 508 -22.06 31.90 -12.39
CA SER A 508 -22.87 33.05 -12.77
C SER A 508 -22.33 34.22 -11.94
N PHE A 509 -21.84 35.27 -12.60
CA PHE A 509 -21.63 36.55 -11.94
C PHE A 509 -23.00 37.02 -11.46
N LYS A 510 -23.35 36.69 -10.22
CA LYS A 510 -24.38 37.45 -9.51
C LYS A 510 -23.78 38.84 -9.37
N LYS A 511 -24.40 39.81 -10.04
CA LYS A 511 -24.22 41.22 -9.69
C LYS A 511 -24.63 41.42 -8.24
#